data_AF-A0A381XFE7-F1
#
_entry.id   AF-A0A381XFE7-F1
#
_cell.length_a   1.000
_cell.length_b   1.000
_cell.length_c   1.000
_cell.angle_alpha   90.00
_cell.angle_beta   90.00
_cell.angle_gamma   90.00
#
_symmetry.space_group_name_H-M   'P 1'
#
loop_
_entity.id
_entity.type
_entity.pdbx_description
1 polymer ?
#
loop_
_entity_poly.entity_id
_entity_poly.type
_entity_poly.pdbx_seq_one_letter_code
_entity_poly.pdbx_strand_id
1 'polypeptide(L)' 'MADDRPNIILIITDQQRLDTINALGFDYVDTPNLDRLVHEGVTFRNCYVTAPSCA' A
#
# COMPACT_ATOMS: atom_id res chain seq x y z
N MET A 1 7.42 -7.19 -29.96
CA MET A 1 8.19 -6.36 -29.02
C MET A 1 7.19 -5.89 -27.99
N ALA A 2 7.50 -6.03 -26.69
CA ALA A 2 6.65 -5.40 -25.68
C ALA A 2 6.72 -3.89 -25.88
N ASP A 3 5.58 -3.21 -25.90
CA ASP A 3 5.50 -1.75 -25.96
C ASP A 3 6.24 -1.17 -24.74
N ASP A 4 7.10 -0.16 -24.91
CA ASP A 4 7.89 0.46 -23.81
C ASP A 4 7.01 1.19 -22.80
N ARG A 5 5.70 1.26 -23.05
CA ARG A 5 4.71 1.82 -22.16
C ARG A 5 4.47 0.89 -20.95
N PRO A 6 4.70 1.35 -19.72
CA PRO A 6 4.45 0.54 -18.53
C PRO A 6 2.95 0.31 -18.30
N ASN A 7 2.61 -0.83 -17.71
CA ASN A 7 1.29 -1.07 -17.15
C ASN A 7 1.21 -0.45 -15.75
N ILE A 8 0.10 0.20 -15.44
CA ILE A 8 -0.14 0.81 -14.12
C ILE A 8 -1.33 0.09 -13.47
N ILE A 9 -1.11 -0.47 -12.28
CA ILE A 9 -2.15 -1.09 -11.46
C ILE A 9 -2.31 -0.25 -10.20
N LEU A 10 -3.51 0.29 -9.97
CA LEU A 10 -3.86 1.04 -8.77
C LEU A 10 -4.73 0.17 -7.87
N ILE A 11 -4.21 -0.15 -6.67
CA ILE A 11 -4.92 -0.94 -5.65
C ILE A 11 -5.29 0.00 -4.51
N ILE A 12 -6.58 0.06 -4.17
CA ILE A 12 -7.11 0.86 -3.06
C ILE A 12 -7.97 -0.05 -2.20
N THR A 13 -7.78 0.03 -0.89
CA THR A 13 -8.58 -0.65 0.12
C THR A 13 -9.55 0.33 0.77
N ASP A 14 -10.75 -0.13 1.11
CA ASP A 14 -11.69 0.67 1.90
C ASP A 14 -11.42 0.48 3.41
N GLN A 15 -11.41 1.58 4.15
CA GLN A 15 -11.25 1.63 5.61
C GLN A 15 -10.00 0.95 6.21
N GLN A 16 -8.92 0.74 5.44
CA GLN A 16 -7.67 0.19 5.97
C GLN A 16 -7.00 1.19 6.93
N ARG A 17 -6.69 0.75 8.16
CA ARG A 17 -5.96 1.57 9.14
C ARG A 17 -4.46 1.55 8.86
N LEU A 18 -3.78 2.64 9.26
CA LEU A 18 -2.33 2.82 9.12
C LEU A 18 -1.51 1.66 9.71
N ASP A 19 -1.99 1.09 10.81
CA ASP A 19 -1.29 0.13 11.64
C ASP A 19 -1.54 -1.33 11.23
N THR A 20 -1.89 -1.58 9.96
CA THR A 20 -2.32 -2.92 9.51
C THR A 20 -1.32 -3.63 8.59
N ILE A 21 -0.07 -3.14 8.51
CA ILE A 21 0.99 -3.73 7.67
C ILE A 21 2.18 -4.12 8.54
N ASN A 22 2.52 -5.41 8.55
CA ASN A 22 3.59 -5.98 9.37
C ASN A 22 4.94 -5.31 9.11
N ALA A 23 5.35 -5.22 7.84
CA ALA A 23 6.63 -4.64 7.44
C ALA A 23 6.78 -3.13 7.80
N LEU A 24 5.70 -2.46 8.20
CA LEU A 24 5.74 -1.07 8.67
C LEU A 24 5.97 -0.94 10.18
N GLY A 25 6.10 -2.06 10.90
CA GLY A 25 6.36 -2.15 12.33
C GLY A 25 5.14 -2.58 13.16
N PHE A 26 4.11 -3.15 12.53
CA PHE A 26 2.87 -3.58 13.18
C PHE A 26 2.74 -5.10 13.13
N ASP A 27 3.53 -5.77 13.97
CA ASP A 27 3.78 -7.22 13.95
C ASP A 27 2.61 -8.13 14.34
N TYR A 28 1.46 -7.54 14.71
CA TYR A 28 0.25 -8.27 15.10
C TYR A 28 -0.66 -8.66 13.93
N VAL A 29 -0.32 -8.28 12.69
CA VAL A 29 -1.04 -8.68 11.47
C VAL A 29 -0.09 -9.43 10.54
N ASP A 30 -0.57 -10.50 9.89
CA ASP A 30 0.16 -11.18 8.82
C ASP A 30 -0.21 -10.58 7.46
N THR A 31 0.75 -9.90 6.82
CA THR A 31 0.53 -9.21 5.52
C THR A 31 1.58 -9.55 4.45
N PRO A 32 1.87 -10.84 4.17
CA PRO A 32 3.04 -11.24 3.38
C PRO A 32 3.09 -10.61 1.97
N ASN A 33 1.93 -10.41 1.33
CA ASN A 33 1.85 -9.78 0.01
C ASN A 33 2.12 -8.27 0.05
N LEU A 34 1.63 -7.57 1.08
CA LEU A 34 1.89 -6.13 1.26
C LEU A 34 3.33 -5.91 1.74
N ASP A 35 3.84 -6.79 2.61
CA ASP A 35 5.22 -6.76 3.08
C ASP A 35 6.18 -6.88 1.90
N ARG A 36 5.88 -7.76 0.93
CA ARG A 36 6.67 -7.86 -0.31
C ARG A 36 6.69 -6.54 -1.08
N LEU A 37 5.56 -5.85 -1.20
CA LEU A 37 5.49 -4.53 -1.85
C LEU A 37 6.29 -3.45 -1.09
N VAL A 38 6.30 -3.49 0.24
CA VAL A 38 7.10 -2.59 1.07
C VAL A 38 8.59 -2.79 0.82
N HIS A 39 9.06 -4.04 0.75
CA HIS A 39 10.48 -4.36 0.54
C HIS A 39 10.97 -4.14 -0.90
N GLU A 40 10.11 -4.34 -1.90
CA GLU A 40 10.46 -4.19 -3.32
C GLU A 40 10.22 -2.76 -3.86
N GLY A 41 9.62 -1.87 -3.05
CA GLY A 41 9.10 -0.58 -3.50
C GLY A 41 9.47 0.61 -2.60
N VAL A 42 8.66 1.66 -2.72
CA VAL A 42 8.79 2.89 -1.93
C VAL A 42 7.55 3.05 -1.07
N THR A 43 7.75 3.31 0.22
CA THR A 43 6.67 3.53 1.19
C THR A 43 6.61 4.99 1.61
N PHE A 44 5.42 5.59 1.53
CA PHE A 44 5.13 6.91 2.08
C PHE A 44 4.54 6.78 3.49
N ARG A 45 5.35 6.99 4.54
CA ARG A 45 4.90 6.87 5.94
C ARG A 45 3.95 7.99 6.39
N ASN A 46 3.95 9.12 5.68
CA ASN A 46 3.17 10.31 5.97
C ASN A 46 2.17 10.60 4.83
N CYS A 47 1.36 9.61 4.46
CA CYS A 47 0.35 9.72 3.40
C CYS A 47 -1.03 9.97 4.03
N TYR A 48 -1.61 11.15 3.77
CA TYR A 48 -2.89 11.58 4.35
C TYR A 48 -3.96 11.75 3.26
N VAL A 49 -5.20 11.39 3.60
CA VAL A 49 -6.36 11.64 2.74
C VAL A 49 -6.75 13.12 2.80
N THR A 50 -7.32 13.65 1.72
CA THR A 50 -7.84 15.02 1.68
C THR A 50 -9.16 15.17 2.42
N ALA A 51 -9.94 14.10 2.52
CA ALA A 51 -11.18 14.03 3.31
C ALA A 51 -11.35 12.63 3.91
N PRO A 52 -11.77 12.50 5.18
CA PRO A 52 -12.04 11.21 5.82
C PRO A 52 -13.47 10.73 5.50
N SER A 53 -13.82 10.68 4.21
CA SER A 53 -15.13 10.25 3.68
C SER A 53 -14.92 9.39 2.43
N CYS A 54 -15.79 8.40 2.23
CA CYS A 54 -15.78 7.58 1.02
C CYS A 54 -16.62 8.18 -0.13
N ALA A 55 -17.48 9.15 0.17
CA ALA A 55 -18.38 9.84 -0.76
C ALA A 55 -17.85 11.22 -1.16
#